data_AF-A0A838ET90-F1
#
_entry.id   AF-A0A838ET90-F1
#
_cell.length_a   1.000
_cell.length_b   1.000
_cell.length_c   1.000
_cell.angle_alpha   90.00
_cell.angle_beta   90.00
_cell.angle_gamma   90.00
#
_symmetry.space_group_name_H-M   'P 1'
#
loop_
_entity.id
_entity.type
_entity.pdbx_description
1 polymer ?
#
loop_
_entity_poly.entity_id
_entity_poly.type
_entity_poly.pdbx_seq_one_letter_code
_entity_poly.pdbx_strand_id
1 'polypeptide(L)'
;MNSNRTTDEIFVSAEPPTPEEHTTTRFVDVHIYDFEPEPEEAGSIESQPEQETTPPESDQERTEPIRRQRKQSTMIALCVGMVCVSGVIALLMVSILPLFTPDAIITIVPNTQPIQTTQTITVTTGQAAGTQLQGRALAAITMSQARTVPTTGKGHQDAQAAQGYITFYNAATYAQTITAGTLLTGADGRQVMTEQDAIIPAANYPTFGQRSVSAQSVNTGPGGNIRAGDIYGPCCRLNVSAVSSAFTGGKQARDYQTVTTQDITTVASSLKTSLNQSVQAAFQTQVH
;
A
#
# COMPACT_ATOMS: atom_id res chain seq x y z
N MET A 1 -81.16 -13.03 46.29
CA MET A 1 -80.87 -12.09 47.40
C MET A 1 -79.47 -12.41 47.93
N ASN A 2 -78.56 -11.43 47.91
CA ASN A 2 -77.27 -11.27 48.62
C ASN A 2 -76.65 -12.49 49.34
N SER A 3 -75.36 -12.78 49.30
CA SER A 3 -74.20 -11.89 49.24
C SER A 3 -72.92 -12.73 49.11
N ASN A 4 -71.88 -12.13 48.52
CA ASN A 4 -70.45 -12.27 48.81
C ASN A 4 -69.81 -13.66 48.86
N ARG A 5 -68.98 -13.96 47.84
CA ARG A 5 -67.77 -14.75 48.08
C ARG A 5 -66.57 -14.15 47.36
N THR A 6 -65.70 -13.65 48.22
CA THR A 6 -64.37 -13.07 48.07
C THR A 6 -63.47 -13.86 47.13
N THR A 7 -62.89 -13.17 46.15
CA THR A 7 -61.75 -13.60 45.35
C THR A 7 -60.48 -13.50 46.19
N ASP A 8 -59.84 -14.63 46.47
CA ASP A 8 -58.46 -14.68 46.96
C ASP A 8 -57.51 -14.50 45.77
N GLU A 9 -56.93 -13.30 45.65
CA GLU A 9 -55.77 -13.05 44.80
C GLU A 9 -54.52 -13.61 45.46
N ILE A 10 -53.94 -14.64 44.85
CA ILE A 10 -52.60 -15.14 45.17
C ILE A 10 -51.60 -14.18 44.55
N PHE A 11 -51.08 -13.25 45.35
CA PHE A 11 -49.90 -12.46 45.00
C PHE A 11 -48.66 -13.38 45.02
N VAL A 12 -48.25 -13.85 43.85
CA VAL A 12 -46.89 -14.37 43.64
C VAL A 12 -45.95 -13.17 43.71
N SER A 13 -45.11 -13.12 44.73
CA SER A 13 -43.98 -12.19 44.79
C SER A 13 -43.03 -12.52 43.65
N ALA A 14 -43.06 -11.72 42.59
CA ALA A 14 -42.08 -11.79 41.52
C ALA A 14 -40.76 -11.22 42.05
N GLU A 15 -39.75 -12.09 42.13
CA GLU A 15 -38.36 -11.74 42.36
C GLU A 15 -37.90 -10.79 41.24
N PRO A 16 -37.21 -9.67 41.55
CA PRO A 16 -36.80 -8.73 40.52
C PRO A 16 -35.79 -9.39 39.55
N PRO A 17 -35.90 -9.15 38.23
CA PRO A 17 -34.96 -9.69 37.27
C PRO A 17 -33.56 -9.15 37.56
N THR A 18 -32.61 -10.06 37.57
CA THR A 18 -31.17 -9.79 37.61
C THR A 18 -30.82 -8.89 36.40
N PRO A 19 -30.13 -7.76 36.57
CA PRO A 19 -29.82 -6.88 35.45
C PRO A 19 -28.87 -7.60 34.48
N GLU A 20 -29.35 -7.78 33.26
CA GLU A 20 -28.64 -8.38 32.13
C GLU A 20 -27.34 -7.63 31.84
N GLU A 21 -26.27 -8.39 31.59
CA GLU A 21 -24.99 -7.88 31.12
C GLU A 21 -25.16 -7.16 29.79
N HIS A 22 -25.08 -5.83 29.82
CA HIS A 22 -24.96 -5.01 28.63
C HIS A 22 -23.63 -5.31 27.93
N THR A 23 -23.69 -6.15 26.88
CA THR A 23 -22.60 -6.31 25.92
C THR A 23 -22.44 -4.99 25.17
N THR A 24 -21.49 -4.17 25.63
CA THR A 24 -21.18 -2.88 25.03
C THR A 24 -20.33 -3.11 23.78
N THR A 25 -20.98 -3.26 22.64
CA THR A 25 -20.31 -3.21 21.33
C THR A 25 -19.84 -1.78 21.08
N ARG A 26 -18.54 -1.51 21.22
CA ARG A 26 -17.95 -0.22 20.85
C ARG A 26 -17.48 -0.27 19.39
N PHE A 27 -18.06 0.62 18.58
CA PHE A 27 -17.59 0.96 17.25
C PHE A 27 -16.31 1.79 17.36
N VAL A 28 -15.29 1.44 16.58
CA VAL A 28 -14.06 2.22 16.43
C VAL A 28 -14.18 2.99 15.12
N ASP A 29 -14.42 4.29 15.21
CA ASP A 29 -14.32 5.20 14.06
C ASP A 29 -12.84 5.43 13.74
N VAL A 30 -12.44 5.05 12.52
CA VAL A 30 -11.09 5.30 11.99
C VAL A 30 -11.19 6.48 11.04
N HIS A 31 -10.72 7.65 11.49
CA HIS A 31 -10.59 8.82 10.64
C HIS A 31 -9.27 8.72 9.85
N ILE A 32 -9.39 8.55 8.54
CA ILE A 32 -8.28 8.65 7.59
C ILE A 32 -8.22 10.10 7.13
N TYR A 33 -7.09 10.77 7.35
CA TYR A 33 -6.83 12.09 6.81
C TYR A 33 -6.03 11.95 5.52
N ASP A 34 -6.59 12.44 4.42
CA ASP A 34 -5.87 12.60 3.16
C ASP A 34 -4.93 13.80 3.30
N PHE A 35 -3.64 13.55 3.10
CA PHE A 35 -2.62 14.59 3.02
C PHE A 35 -2.70 15.23 1.64
N GLU A 36 -3.15 16.48 1.59
CA GLU A 36 -3.19 17.29 0.38
C GLU A 36 -1.75 17.67 -0.01
N PRO A 37 -1.24 17.31 -1.20
CA PRO A 37 0.11 17.66 -1.60
C PRO A 37 0.21 19.15 -1.88
N GLU A 38 1.24 19.80 -1.31
CA GLU A 38 1.59 21.19 -1.60
C GLU A 38 1.81 21.41 -3.11
N PRO A 39 1.37 22.56 -3.65
CA PRO A 39 1.55 22.87 -5.07
C PRO A 39 3.04 23.11 -5.40
N GLU A 40 3.56 22.32 -6.33
CA GLU A 40 4.87 22.53 -6.95
C GLU A 40 4.93 23.92 -7.60
N GLU A 41 5.84 24.76 -7.10
CA GLU A 41 6.18 26.03 -7.73
C GLU A 41 6.80 25.79 -9.12
N ALA A 42 6.15 26.32 -10.15
CA ALA A 42 6.65 26.33 -11.51
C ALA A 42 7.89 27.24 -11.62
N GLY A 43 9.07 26.63 -11.73
CA GLY A 43 10.30 27.33 -12.09
C GLY A 43 10.24 27.85 -13.52
N SER A 44 10.19 29.18 -13.66
CA SER A 44 10.37 29.92 -14.91
C SER A 44 11.79 29.75 -15.44
N ILE A 45 11.95 29.21 -16.65
CA ILE A 45 13.22 29.24 -17.38
C ILE A 45 13.21 30.46 -18.29
N GLU A 46 14.13 31.37 -17.96
CA GLU A 46 14.40 32.63 -18.64
C GLU A 46 15.24 32.41 -19.91
N SER A 47 14.86 33.10 -20.96
CA SER A 47 15.41 33.10 -22.31
C SER A 47 16.65 34.00 -22.47
N GLN A 48 17.65 33.58 -23.27
CA GLN A 48 18.57 34.48 -23.99
C GLN A 48 19.41 33.73 -25.08
N PRO A 49 20.03 34.41 -26.07
CA PRO A 49 19.52 34.52 -27.44
C PRO A 49 20.47 33.98 -28.54
N GLU A 50 20.01 34.10 -29.78
CA GLU A 50 20.69 33.88 -31.08
C GLU A 50 22.18 34.28 -31.13
N GLN A 51 22.98 33.44 -31.79
CA GLN A 51 24.15 33.91 -32.53
C GLN A 51 24.32 33.16 -33.86
N GLU A 52 23.96 33.89 -34.91
CA GLU A 52 24.24 33.69 -36.33
C GLU A 52 25.74 33.83 -36.60
N THR A 53 26.37 32.85 -37.28
CA THR A 53 27.50 33.09 -38.21
C THR A 53 27.74 31.88 -39.12
N THR A 54 27.66 32.09 -40.43
CA THR A 54 28.10 31.19 -41.51
C THR A 54 29.44 31.68 -42.09
N PRO A 55 30.05 31.00 -43.07
CA PRO A 55 31.28 30.19 -43.02
C PRO A 55 32.56 30.95 -43.45
N PRO A 56 33.73 30.27 -43.54
CA PRO A 56 34.16 29.95 -44.90
C PRO A 56 34.87 28.59 -45.10
N GLU A 57 34.70 28.15 -46.34
CA GLU A 57 35.50 27.28 -47.20
C GLU A 57 37.03 27.50 -47.12
N SER A 58 37.81 26.41 -47.04
CA SER A 58 39.05 26.24 -47.81
C SER A 58 39.66 24.84 -47.63
N ASP A 59 39.85 24.21 -48.79
CA ASP A 59 41.03 23.49 -49.25
C ASP A 59 41.65 22.31 -48.47
N GLN A 60 41.38 21.17 -49.08
CA GLN A 60 42.14 19.95 -49.21
C GLN A 60 43.63 20.18 -49.52
N GLU A 61 44.54 19.79 -48.62
CA GLU A 61 45.88 19.33 -49.03
C GLU A 61 46.47 18.26 -48.10
N ARG A 62 47.30 17.43 -48.72
CA ARG A 62 47.72 16.07 -48.37
C ARG A 62 49.15 16.11 -47.82
N THR A 63 49.43 15.56 -46.63
CA THR A 63 50.74 14.90 -46.35
C THR A 63 50.72 14.05 -45.05
N GLU A 64 51.12 12.78 -45.17
CA GLU A 64 51.63 11.93 -44.06
C GLU A 64 53.09 12.33 -43.70
N PRO A 65 53.82 11.71 -42.72
CA PRO A 65 53.47 10.82 -41.60
C PRO A 65 54.11 11.26 -40.24
N ILE A 66 54.01 10.39 -39.22
CA ILE A 66 54.84 10.29 -37.97
C ILE A 66 54.33 11.06 -36.72
N ARG A 67 53.69 10.34 -35.77
CA ARG A 67 54.18 10.17 -34.37
C ARG A 67 53.31 9.19 -33.56
N ARG A 68 53.70 7.92 -33.56
CA ARG A 68 53.05 6.82 -32.83
C ARG A 68 53.65 6.69 -31.42
N GLN A 69 53.30 7.57 -30.48
CA GLN A 69 53.70 7.37 -29.07
C GLN A 69 52.94 8.25 -28.06
N ARG A 70 51.60 8.14 -27.99
CA ARG A 70 50.83 8.71 -26.86
C ARG A 70 49.42 8.14 -26.68
N LYS A 71 49.22 6.82 -26.89
CA LYS A 71 47.89 6.17 -26.75
C LYS A 71 47.72 5.25 -25.53
N GLN A 72 48.76 5.04 -24.71
CA GLN A 72 48.64 4.20 -23.50
C GLN A 72 48.15 4.96 -22.25
N SER A 73 48.32 6.29 -22.17
CA SER A 73 47.85 7.08 -21.03
C SER A 73 46.34 7.34 -21.05
N THR A 74 45.73 7.46 -22.23
CA THR A 74 44.28 7.67 -22.39
C THR A 74 43.46 6.42 -22.06
N MET A 75 43.98 5.22 -22.34
CA MET A 75 43.34 3.96 -21.94
C MET A 75 43.27 3.81 -20.41
N ILE A 76 44.35 4.16 -19.69
CA ILE A 76 44.38 4.07 -18.22
C ILE A 76 43.40 5.08 -17.60
N ALA A 77 43.36 6.32 -18.12
CA ALA A 77 42.43 7.33 -17.63
C ALA A 77 40.95 6.94 -17.83
N LEU A 78 40.64 6.25 -18.94
CA LEU A 78 39.28 5.78 -19.25
C LEU A 78 38.87 4.61 -18.34
N CYS A 79 39.78 3.68 -18.05
CA CYS A 79 39.55 2.61 -17.07
C CYS A 79 39.36 3.15 -15.65
N VAL A 80 40.17 4.12 -15.22
CA VAL A 80 40.01 4.76 -13.91
C VAL A 80 38.68 5.52 -13.83
N GLY A 81 38.30 6.24 -14.89
CA GLY A 81 37.01 6.91 -14.99
C GLY A 81 35.83 5.95 -14.87
N MET A 82 35.86 4.81 -15.59
CA MET A 82 34.83 3.77 -15.47
C MET A 82 34.76 3.16 -14.07
N VAL A 83 35.89 2.91 -13.42
CA VAL A 83 35.92 2.41 -12.04
C VAL A 83 35.31 3.43 -11.07
N CYS A 84 35.66 4.71 -11.20
CA CYS A 84 35.07 5.77 -10.39
C CYS A 84 33.55 5.89 -10.60
N VAL A 85 33.08 5.88 -11.85
CA VAL A 85 31.64 5.94 -12.16
C VAL A 85 30.91 4.73 -11.60
N SER A 86 31.46 3.53 -11.76
CA SER A 86 30.88 2.30 -11.19
C SER A 86 30.81 2.35 -9.66
N GLY A 87 31.83 2.92 -9.00
CA GLY A 87 31.85 3.12 -7.55
C GLY A 87 30.77 4.07 -7.07
N VAL A 88 30.57 5.20 -7.78
CA VAL A 88 29.51 6.18 -7.45
C VAL A 88 28.12 5.58 -7.62
N ILE A 89 27.89 4.79 -8.68
CA ILE A 89 26.61 4.11 -8.91
C ILE A 89 26.34 3.06 -7.82
N ALA A 90 27.36 2.28 -7.43
CA ALA A 90 27.22 1.31 -6.34
C ALA A 90 26.89 1.99 -5.00
N LEU A 91 27.54 3.12 -4.71
CA LEU A 91 27.28 3.94 -3.52
C LEU A 91 25.84 4.48 -3.51
N LEU A 92 25.38 5.03 -4.64
CA LEU A 92 24.01 5.50 -4.81
C LEU A 92 22.99 4.37 -4.62
N MET A 93 23.23 3.19 -5.21
CA MET A 93 22.33 2.04 -5.04
C MET A 93 22.22 1.60 -3.57
N VAL A 94 23.33 1.52 -2.85
CA VAL A 94 23.33 1.17 -1.42
C VAL A 94 22.59 2.22 -0.58
N SER A 95 22.74 3.50 -0.90
CA SER A 95 22.02 4.59 -0.21
C SER A 95 20.51 4.59 -0.49
N ILE A 96 20.08 4.11 -1.66
CA ILE A 96 18.66 4.10 -2.07
C ILE A 96 17.92 2.84 -1.57
N LEU A 97 18.62 1.72 -1.35
CA LEU A 97 18.02 0.47 -0.83
C LEU A 97 17.08 0.62 0.38
N PRO A 98 17.40 1.40 1.44
CA PRO A 98 16.52 1.54 2.61
C PRO A 98 15.21 2.30 2.33
N LEU A 99 15.09 3.04 1.23
CA LEU A 99 13.84 3.72 0.86
C LEU A 99 12.77 2.73 0.35
N PHE A 100 13.15 1.50 0.01
CA PHE A 100 12.25 0.48 -0.53
C PHE A 100 11.87 -0.61 0.49
N THR A 101 12.26 -0.49 1.76
CA THR A 101 11.79 -1.40 2.80
C THR A 101 10.44 -0.94 3.33
N PRO A 102 9.37 -1.76 3.23
CA PRO A 102 8.06 -1.41 3.78
C PRO A 102 8.16 -1.28 5.30
N ASP A 103 7.78 -0.12 5.84
CA ASP A 103 7.65 0.12 7.29
C ASP A 103 6.17 0.03 7.69
N ALA A 104 5.91 -0.55 8.86
CA ALA A 104 4.57 -0.70 9.41
C ALA A 104 4.60 -0.31 10.90
N ILE A 105 3.96 0.81 11.22
CA ILE A 105 3.89 1.34 12.58
C ILE A 105 2.60 0.85 13.24
N ILE A 106 2.73 0.00 14.27
CA ILE A 106 1.60 -0.43 15.11
C ILE A 106 1.61 0.39 16.41
N THR A 107 0.61 1.23 16.60
CA THR A 107 0.44 2.03 17.82
C THR A 107 -0.43 1.28 18.82
N ILE A 108 0.16 0.82 19.93
CA ILE A 108 -0.57 0.21 21.04
C ILE A 108 -0.86 1.31 22.08
N VAL A 109 -2.13 1.71 22.20
CA VAL A 109 -2.57 2.66 23.24
C VAL A 109 -3.03 1.87 24.47
N PRO A 110 -2.36 1.98 25.62
CA PRO A 110 -2.80 1.32 26.84
C PRO A 110 -4.11 1.96 27.34
N ASN A 111 -5.14 1.14 27.53
CA ASN A 111 -6.37 1.56 28.21
C ASN A 111 -6.14 1.50 29.73
N THR A 112 -6.02 2.65 30.38
CA THR A 112 -5.87 2.75 31.84
C THR A 112 -7.25 2.69 32.50
N GLN A 113 -7.53 1.62 33.25
CA GLN A 113 -8.63 1.61 34.20
C GLN A 113 -8.10 2.08 35.57
N PRO A 114 -8.64 3.17 36.14
CA PRO A 114 -8.26 3.58 37.48
C PRO A 114 -8.77 2.54 38.49
N ILE A 115 -7.87 1.78 39.10
CA ILE A 115 -8.19 0.95 40.26
C ILE A 115 -8.27 1.89 41.46
N GLN A 116 -9.48 2.37 41.77
CA GLN A 116 -9.74 3.12 43.00
C GLN A 116 -10.07 2.13 44.12
N THR A 117 -9.11 1.94 45.03
CA THR A 117 -9.39 1.35 46.34
C THR A 117 -9.63 2.50 47.31
N THR A 118 -10.89 2.87 47.53
CA THR A 118 -11.27 3.89 48.52
C THR A 118 -11.32 3.25 49.90
N GLN A 119 -10.20 3.32 50.64
CA GLN A 119 -10.20 3.17 52.09
C GLN A 119 -10.14 4.56 52.73
N THR A 120 -11.16 4.90 53.51
CA THR A 120 -11.23 6.18 54.21
C THR A 120 -10.37 6.11 55.47
N ILE A 121 -9.09 6.48 55.36
CA ILE A 121 -8.19 6.65 56.50
C ILE A 121 -8.04 8.15 56.73
N THR A 122 -8.36 8.63 57.93
CA THR A 122 -8.26 10.05 58.27
C THR A 122 -6.78 10.39 58.51
N VAL A 123 -6.15 11.00 57.51
CA VAL A 123 -4.73 11.37 57.51
C VAL A 123 -4.59 12.89 57.66
N THR A 124 -3.88 13.34 58.70
CA THR A 124 -3.65 14.77 59.00
C THR A 124 -2.20 15.14 58.72
N THR A 125 -1.97 16.25 58.01
CA THR A 125 -0.63 16.79 57.69
C THR A 125 -0.03 17.67 58.81
N GLY A 126 -0.28 17.31 60.08
CA GLY A 126 0.11 18.06 61.29
C GLY A 126 0.34 17.14 62.50
N GLN A 127 0.42 17.67 63.72
CA GLN A 127 0.49 16.85 64.94
C GLN A 127 -0.81 16.04 65.09
N ALA A 128 -0.69 14.72 65.01
CA ALA A 128 -1.82 13.81 65.16
C ALA A 128 -2.34 13.85 66.60
N ALA A 129 -3.63 14.13 66.78
CA ALA A 129 -4.33 13.98 68.04
C ALA A 129 -5.29 12.77 67.93
N GLY A 130 -5.13 11.78 68.80
CA GLY A 130 -5.97 10.57 68.82
C GLY A 130 -5.63 9.55 67.73
N THR A 131 -6.65 8.92 67.12
CA THR A 131 -6.52 7.81 66.15
C THR A 131 -6.21 8.26 64.72
N GLN A 132 -5.53 9.40 64.52
CA GLN A 132 -5.15 9.89 63.19
C GLN A 132 -3.71 9.49 62.86
N LEU A 133 -3.49 8.99 61.65
CA LEU A 133 -2.15 8.64 61.16
C LEU A 133 -1.60 9.81 60.34
N GLN A 134 -0.32 10.13 60.52
CA GLN A 134 0.37 11.12 59.71
C GLN A 134 0.74 10.48 58.36
N GLY A 135 0.50 11.15 57.25
CA GLY A 135 0.75 10.60 55.91
C GLY A 135 0.91 11.69 54.85
N ARG A 136 1.45 11.30 53.70
CA ARG A 136 1.80 12.19 52.58
C ARG A 136 1.20 11.65 51.28
N ALA A 137 0.52 12.50 50.53
CA ALA A 137 0.05 12.16 49.19
C ALA A 137 1.23 12.05 48.22
N LEU A 138 1.27 10.97 47.44
CA LEU A 138 2.26 10.76 46.38
C LEU A 138 1.70 11.20 45.03
N ALA A 139 2.56 11.77 44.19
CA ALA A 139 2.18 12.19 42.85
C ALA A 139 2.02 10.98 41.92
N ALA A 140 1.01 11.00 41.04
CA ALA A 140 0.82 9.95 40.04
C ALA A 140 2.03 9.83 39.11
N ILE A 141 2.50 8.61 38.86
CA ILE A 141 3.60 8.31 37.94
C ILE A 141 3.02 7.74 36.66
N THR A 142 3.33 8.36 35.53
CA THR A 142 2.98 7.87 34.19
C THR A 142 4.25 7.51 33.44
N MET A 143 4.30 6.31 32.87
CA MET A 143 5.44 5.84 32.06
C MET A 143 4.94 5.17 30.78
N SER A 144 5.70 5.31 29.70
CA SER A 144 5.47 4.64 28.42
C SER A 144 6.78 4.06 27.89
N GLN A 145 6.68 2.95 27.15
CA GLN A 145 7.81 2.31 26.48
C GLN A 145 7.38 1.87 25.09
N ALA A 146 8.32 1.91 24.14
CA ALA A 146 8.14 1.46 22.77
C ALA A 146 9.29 0.54 22.37
N ARG A 147 9.02 -0.43 21.50
CA ARG A 147 10.02 -1.36 20.97
C ARG A 147 9.69 -1.74 19.54
N THR A 148 10.71 -1.70 18.68
CA THR A 148 10.65 -2.17 17.29
C THR A 148 11.29 -3.56 17.21
N VAL A 149 10.64 -4.48 16.50
CA VAL A 149 11.19 -5.81 16.20
C VAL A 149 10.93 -6.16 14.74
N PRO A 150 11.78 -6.97 14.10
CA PRO A 150 11.47 -7.51 12.78
C PRO A 150 10.24 -8.41 12.86
N THR A 151 9.39 -8.35 11.84
CA THR A 151 8.26 -9.26 11.67
C THR A 151 8.74 -10.61 11.16
N THR A 152 8.04 -11.67 11.54
CA THR A 152 8.41 -13.06 11.18
C THR A 152 7.49 -13.70 10.15
N GLY A 153 6.32 -13.10 9.92
CA GLY A 153 5.33 -13.64 9.00
C GLY A 153 5.70 -13.34 7.56
N LYS A 154 5.37 -14.27 6.65
CA LYS A 154 5.54 -14.08 5.22
C LYS A 154 4.18 -14.17 4.53
N GLY A 155 3.93 -13.25 3.60
CA GLY A 155 2.83 -13.27 2.66
C GLY A 155 3.36 -13.38 1.23
N HIS A 156 2.55 -13.94 0.35
CA HIS A 156 2.82 -14.01 -1.08
C HIS A 156 1.65 -13.41 -1.84
N GLN A 157 1.96 -12.63 -2.87
CA GLN A 157 1.00 -12.17 -3.85
C GLN A 157 1.38 -12.77 -5.19
N ASP A 158 0.46 -13.52 -5.81
CA ASP A 158 0.67 -14.09 -7.13
C ASP A 158 0.77 -13.01 -8.22
N ALA A 159 1.41 -13.34 -9.34
CA ALA A 159 1.38 -12.49 -10.51
C ALA A 159 -0.04 -12.46 -11.12
N GLN A 160 -0.48 -11.28 -11.53
CA GLN A 160 -1.82 -11.07 -12.11
C GLN A 160 -1.69 -10.59 -13.55
N ALA A 161 -2.49 -11.16 -14.45
CA ALA A 161 -2.63 -10.69 -15.82
C ALA A 161 -3.40 -9.37 -15.87
N ALA A 162 -3.05 -8.53 -16.85
CA ALA A 162 -3.83 -7.33 -17.13
C ALA A 162 -5.18 -7.70 -17.75
N GLN A 163 -6.23 -7.03 -17.34
CA GLN A 163 -7.61 -7.29 -17.77
C GLN A 163 -8.14 -6.13 -18.61
N GLY A 164 -8.95 -6.44 -19.61
CA GLY A 164 -9.52 -5.47 -20.53
C GLY A 164 -10.60 -6.06 -21.42
N TYR A 165 -10.94 -5.33 -22.47
CA TYR A 165 -11.95 -5.72 -23.45
C TYR A 165 -11.41 -5.62 -24.86
N ILE A 166 -11.87 -6.52 -25.72
CA ILE A 166 -11.70 -6.42 -27.17
C ILE A 166 -13.07 -6.18 -27.79
N THR A 167 -13.17 -5.13 -28.60
CA THR A 167 -14.33 -4.87 -29.44
C THR A 167 -14.03 -5.35 -30.84
N PHE A 168 -14.81 -6.32 -31.29
CA PHE A 168 -14.78 -6.78 -32.67
C PHE A 168 -15.81 -6.06 -33.51
N TYR A 169 -15.45 -5.75 -34.75
CA TYR A 169 -16.33 -5.17 -35.77
C TYR A 169 -16.41 -6.12 -36.96
N ASN A 170 -17.62 -6.35 -37.46
CA ASN A 170 -17.92 -7.21 -38.59
C ASN A 170 -18.52 -6.38 -39.73
N ALA A 171 -17.81 -6.32 -40.84
CA ALA A 171 -18.27 -5.68 -42.07
C ALA A 171 -19.00 -6.65 -43.02
N ALA A 172 -19.11 -7.95 -42.70
CA ALA A 172 -19.84 -8.89 -43.54
C ALA A 172 -21.36 -8.77 -43.36
N THR A 173 -22.14 -9.12 -44.38
CA THR A 173 -23.61 -9.14 -44.37
C THR A 173 -24.23 -10.34 -43.63
N TYR A 174 -23.40 -11.12 -42.92
CA TYR A 174 -23.81 -12.25 -42.08
C TYR A 174 -23.08 -12.20 -40.73
N ALA A 175 -23.69 -12.79 -39.70
CA ALA A 175 -23.10 -12.85 -38.36
C ALA A 175 -21.86 -13.74 -38.33
N GLN A 176 -20.86 -13.36 -37.55
CA GLN A 176 -19.60 -14.10 -37.39
C GLN A 176 -19.33 -14.39 -35.92
N THR A 177 -18.64 -15.50 -35.63
CA THR A 177 -18.27 -15.87 -34.26
C THR A 177 -16.76 -15.97 -34.15
N ILE A 178 -16.21 -15.33 -33.13
CA ILE A 178 -14.82 -15.48 -32.67
C ILE A 178 -14.88 -16.26 -31.35
N THR A 179 -14.15 -17.36 -31.24
CA THR A 179 -14.20 -18.21 -30.03
C THR A 179 -13.39 -17.61 -28.88
N ALA A 180 -13.72 -18.00 -27.66
CA ALA A 180 -12.84 -17.85 -26.50
C ALA A 180 -11.47 -18.49 -26.79
N GLY A 181 -10.43 -17.99 -26.14
CA GLY A 181 -9.05 -18.45 -26.36
C GLY A 181 -8.39 -17.87 -27.62
N THR A 182 -9.04 -16.92 -28.31
CA THR A 182 -8.44 -16.28 -29.50
C THR A 182 -7.33 -15.33 -29.06
N LEU A 183 -6.13 -15.57 -29.59
CA LEU A 183 -4.94 -14.77 -29.32
C LEU A 183 -4.89 -13.56 -30.27
N LEU A 184 -4.70 -12.37 -29.71
CA LEU A 184 -4.55 -11.12 -30.44
C LEU A 184 -3.23 -10.47 -30.03
N THR A 185 -2.46 -10.01 -31.01
CA THR A 185 -1.16 -9.38 -30.79
C THR A 185 -1.28 -7.89 -31.07
N GLY A 186 -0.88 -7.08 -30.09
CA GLY A 186 -0.79 -5.62 -30.19
C GLY A 186 0.38 -5.15 -31.04
N ALA A 187 0.38 -3.86 -31.36
CA ALA A 187 1.46 -3.22 -32.13
C ALA A 187 2.82 -3.29 -31.40
N ASP A 188 2.81 -3.37 -30.08
CA ASP A 188 4.00 -3.51 -29.24
C ASP A 188 4.48 -4.97 -29.05
N GLY A 189 3.81 -5.93 -29.71
CA GLY A 189 4.12 -7.36 -29.62
C GLY A 189 3.54 -8.07 -28.40
N ARG A 190 2.85 -7.37 -27.49
CA ARG A 190 2.14 -8.01 -26.37
C ARG A 190 0.89 -8.72 -26.87
N GLN A 191 0.52 -9.78 -26.16
CA GLN A 191 -0.58 -10.64 -26.56
C GLN A 191 -1.67 -10.66 -25.51
N VAL A 192 -2.91 -10.68 -25.98
CA VAL A 192 -4.10 -10.84 -25.16
C VAL A 192 -4.94 -12.00 -25.69
N MET A 193 -5.71 -12.62 -24.81
CA MET A 193 -6.54 -13.77 -25.13
C MET A 193 -7.99 -13.47 -24.73
N THR A 194 -8.93 -13.72 -25.64
CA THR A 194 -10.36 -13.59 -25.33
C THR A 194 -10.81 -14.64 -24.32
N GLU A 195 -11.66 -14.27 -23.38
CA GLU A 195 -12.14 -15.19 -22.33
C GLU A 195 -13.50 -15.81 -22.66
N GLN A 196 -14.23 -15.22 -23.62
CA GLN A 196 -15.56 -15.65 -24.02
C GLN A 196 -15.75 -15.53 -25.54
N ASP A 197 -16.71 -16.29 -26.06
CA ASP A 197 -17.11 -16.23 -27.46
C ASP A 197 -17.73 -14.86 -27.79
N ALA A 198 -17.31 -14.28 -28.91
CA ALA A 198 -17.88 -13.08 -29.48
C ALA A 198 -18.76 -13.44 -30.69
N ILE A 199 -20.08 -13.44 -30.50
CA ILE A 199 -21.06 -13.53 -31.59
C ILE A 199 -21.31 -12.10 -32.10
N ILE A 200 -20.72 -11.77 -33.24
CA ILE A 200 -20.77 -10.43 -33.85
C ILE A 200 -21.89 -10.43 -34.90
N PRO A 201 -22.88 -9.52 -34.79
CA PRO A 201 -23.96 -9.45 -35.78
C PRO A 201 -23.44 -9.07 -37.17
N ALA A 202 -24.28 -9.30 -38.19
CA ALA A 202 -24.02 -8.81 -39.54
C ALA A 202 -23.95 -7.27 -39.58
N ALA A 203 -23.22 -6.72 -40.55
CA ALA A 203 -23.26 -5.30 -40.87
C ALA A 203 -24.65 -4.88 -41.38
N ASN A 204 -25.11 -3.72 -40.94
CA ASN A 204 -26.26 -3.02 -41.50
C ASN A 204 -25.77 -1.66 -42.00
N TYR A 205 -25.28 -1.64 -43.24
CA TYR A 205 -24.56 -0.50 -43.79
C TYR A 205 -25.35 0.81 -43.67
N PRO A 206 -24.69 1.90 -43.25
CA PRO A 206 -23.24 2.08 -43.12
C PRO A 206 -22.62 1.58 -41.80
N THR A 207 -23.38 0.98 -40.89
CA THR A 207 -22.91 0.55 -39.56
C THR A 207 -22.41 -0.89 -39.57
N PHE A 208 -21.22 -1.13 -39.04
CA PHE A 208 -20.70 -2.49 -38.82
C PHE A 208 -21.39 -3.15 -37.63
N GLY A 209 -21.55 -4.47 -37.70
CA GLY A 209 -21.92 -5.24 -36.53
C GLY A 209 -20.77 -5.18 -35.51
N GLN A 210 -21.06 -5.06 -34.22
CA GLN A 210 -20.02 -4.99 -33.20
C GLN A 210 -20.33 -5.83 -31.97
N ARG A 211 -19.29 -6.35 -31.32
CA ARG A 211 -19.40 -7.07 -30.05
C ARG A 211 -18.13 -6.89 -29.23
N SER A 212 -18.28 -6.46 -27.98
CA SER A 212 -17.19 -6.41 -27.01
C SER A 212 -17.20 -7.66 -26.12
N VAL A 213 -16.02 -8.18 -25.83
CA VAL A 213 -15.81 -9.33 -24.93
C VAL A 213 -14.64 -9.09 -23.98
N SER A 214 -14.68 -9.71 -22.80
CA SER A 214 -13.55 -9.67 -21.88
C SER A 214 -12.36 -10.44 -22.44
N ALA A 215 -11.19 -9.96 -22.11
CA ALA A 215 -9.93 -10.54 -22.50
C ALA A 215 -8.87 -10.23 -21.44
N GLN A 216 -7.88 -11.11 -21.34
CA GLN A 216 -6.75 -10.94 -20.44
C GLN A 216 -5.43 -10.99 -21.20
N SER A 217 -4.43 -10.30 -20.69
CA SER A 217 -3.06 -10.39 -21.22
C SER A 217 -2.49 -11.78 -20.97
N VAL A 218 -1.75 -12.31 -21.95
CA VAL A 218 -1.04 -13.59 -21.80
C VAL A 218 0.12 -13.45 -20.81
N ASN A 219 0.78 -12.29 -20.81
CA ASN A 219 1.85 -12.01 -19.87
C ASN A 219 1.27 -11.44 -18.58
N THR A 220 1.65 -12.04 -17.45
CA THR A 220 1.33 -11.49 -16.13
C THR A 220 2.24 -10.30 -15.78
N GLY A 221 1.80 -9.48 -14.83
CA GLY A 221 2.55 -8.31 -14.38
C GLY A 221 2.31 -7.05 -15.21
N PRO A 222 2.95 -5.93 -14.84
CA PRO A 222 2.83 -4.67 -15.56
C PRO A 222 3.28 -4.75 -17.03
N GLY A 223 4.12 -5.75 -17.35
CA GLY A 223 4.50 -6.09 -18.72
C GLY A 223 3.35 -6.64 -19.58
N GLY A 224 2.22 -7.00 -18.98
CA GLY A 224 1.00 -7.38 -19.69
C GLY A 224 0.04 -6.23 -20.01
N ASN A 225 0.24 -5.05 -19.41
CA ASN A 225 -0.64 -3.90 -19.64
C ASN A 225 -0.46 -3.39 -21.08
N ILE A 226 -1.57 -3.10 -21.79
CA ILE A 226 -1.53 -2.46 -23.11
C ILE A 226 -2.41 -1.22 -23.13
N ARG A 227 -2.07 -0.27 -24.00
CA ARG A 227 -2.84 0.96 -24.18
C ARG A 227 -4.13 0.67 -24.94
N ALA A 228 -5.13 1.52 -24.79
CA ALA A 228 -6.31 1.45 -25.65
C ALA A 228 -5.91 1.67 -27.12
N GLY A 229 -6.48 0.86 -28.01
CA GLY A 229 -6.16 0.89 -29.44
C GLY A 229 -4.79 0.31 -29.82
N ASP A 230 -4.06 -0.28 -28.88
CA ASP A 230 -2.79 -0.96 -29.19
C ASP A 230 -2.99 -2.18 -30.12
N ILE A 231 -4.12 -2.86 -29.97
CA ILE A 231 -4.66 -3.76 -30.99
C ILE A 231 -5.66 -2.96 -31.80
N TYR A 232 -5.34 -2.70 -33.06
CA TYR A 232 -6.23 -2.03 -34.01
C TYR A 232 -5.97 -2.56 -35.41
N GLY A 233 -6.95 -3.25 -35.99
CA GLY A 233 -6.83 -3.71 -37.37
C GLY A 233 -7.62 -4.97 -37.70
N PRO A 234 -7.48 -5.50 -38.92
CA PRO A 234 -8.11 -6.75 -39.33
C PRO A 234 -7.59 -7.90 -38.47
N CYS A 235 -8.47 -8.80 -38.05
CA CYS A 235 -8.11 -9.92 -37.19
C CYS A 235 -8.94 -11.16 -37.51
N CYS A 236 -8.35 -12.34 -37.29
CA CYS A 236 -8.99 -13.65 -37.09
C CYS A 236 -9.84 -14.23 -38.24
N ARG A 237 -10.63 -13.42 -38.94
CA ARG A 237 -11.54 -13.78 -40.04
C ARG A 237 -11.63 -12.65 -41.06
N LEU A 238 -12.06 -12.99 -42.27
CA LEU A 238 -12.30 -12.00 -43.31
C LEU A 238 -13.41 -11.02 -42.88
N ASN A 239 -13.21 -9.73 -43.16
CA ASN A 239 -14.13 -8.63 -42.81
C ASN A 239 -14.35 -8.43 -41.30
N VAL A 240 -13.50 -8.99 -40.44
CA VAL A 240 -13.50 -8.73 -39.00
C VAL A 240 -12.29 -7.89 -38.62
N SER A 241 -12.50 -6.85 -37.83
CA SER A 241 -11.43 -6.10 -37.18
C SER A 241 -11.60 -6.12 -35.66
N ALA A 242 -10.51 -5.95 -34.94
CA ALA A 242 -10.48 -5.84 -33.48
C ALA A 242 -9.90 -4.50 -33.06
N VAL A 243 -10.45 -3.96 -31.97
CA VAL A 243 -9.94 -2.80 -31.26
C VAL A 243 -9.88 -3.12 -29.77
N SER A 244 -8.71 -2.94 -29.15
CA SER A 244 -8.57 -3.11 -27.69
C SER A 244 -8.99 -1.89 -26.90
N SER A 245 -9.58 -2.11 -25.72
CA SER A 245 -9.53 -1.13 -24.64
C SER A 245 -8.12 -1.09 -24.04
N ALA A 246 -7.90 -0.21 -23.05
CA ALA A 246 -6.72 -0.36 -22.20
C ALA A 246 -6.83 -1.68 -21.41
N PHE A 247 -5.71 -2.37 -21.23
CA PHE A 247 -5.59 -3.51 -20.32
C PHE A 247 -4.76 -3.07 -19.13
N THR A 248 -5.33 -3.19 -17.94
CA THR A 248 -4.73 -2.69 -16.69
C THR A 248 -4.84 -3.74 -15.59
N GLY A 249 -4.20 -3.48 -14.44
CA GLY A 249 -4.25 -4.38 -13.29
C GLY A 249 -3.21 -5.50 -13.32
N GLY A 250 -2.30 -5.53 -14.30
CA GLY A 250 -1.17 -6.46 -14.28
C GLY A 250 -0.25 -6.20 -13.08
N LYS A 251 -0.05 -7.21 -12.23
CA LYS A 251 0.79 -7.12 -11.00
C LYS A 251 1.85 -8.21 -10.98
N GLN A 252 3.05 -7.86 -10.52
CA GLN A 252 4.11 -8.84 -10.34
C GLN A 252 3.84 -9.73 -9.14
N ALA A 253 4.36 -10.95 -9.19
CA ALA A 253 4.49 -11.77 -8.01
C ALA A 253 5.45 -11.09 -7.04
N ARG A 254 5.09 -11.07 -5.74
CA ARG A 254 5.98 -10.56 -4.71
C ARG A 254 5.75 -11.25 -3.37
N ASP A 255 6.84 -11.46 -2.67
CA ASP A 255 6.82 -11.80 -1.25
C ASP A 255 6.83 -10.51 -0.41
N TYR A 256 6.13 -10.54 0.71
CA TYR A 256 6.13 -9.44 1.67
C TYR A 256 6.11 -9.97 3.09
N GLN A 257 6.61 -9.17 4.02
CA GLN A 257 6.56 -9.52 5.44
C GLN A 257 5.19 -9.15 6.01
N THR A 258 4.70 -9.94 6.95
CA THR A 258 3.47 -9.69 7.68
C THR A 258 3.69 -9.90 9.17
N VAL A 259 2.91 -9.21 9.98
CA VAL A 259 2.99 -9.29 11.44
C VAL A 259 2.30 -10.58 11.89
N THR A 260 2.97 -11.38 12.72
CA THR A 260 2.37 -12.56 13.32
C THR A 260 1.86 -12.28 14.73
N THR A 261 0.95 -13.13 15.22
CA THR A 261 0.55 -13.12 16.64
C THR A 261 1.74 -13.36 17.56
N GLN A 262 2.74 -14.13 17.13
CA GLN A 262 3.95 -14.38 17.92
C GLN A 262 4.78 -13.09 18.09
N ASP A 263 4.89 -12.27 17.04
CA ASP A 263 5.60 -10.99 17.09
C ASP A 263 4.95 -10.06 18.12
N ILE A 264 3.61 -9.92 18.04
CA ILE A 264 2.82 -9.08 18.95
C ILE A 264 2.97 -9.55 20.40
N THR A 265 2.76 -10.84 20.66
CA THR A 265 2.76 -11.39 22.03
C THR A 265 4.13 -11.33 22.67
N THR A 266 5.20 -11.58 21.90
CA THR A 266 6.59 -11.51 22.40
C THR A 266 6.97 -10.08 22.78
N VAL A 267 6.67 -9.10 21.93
CA VAL A 267 6.97 -7.69 22.20
C VAL A 267 6.14 -7.16 23.37
N ALA A 268 4.83 -7.43 23.37
CA ALA A 268 3.93 -6.98 24.43
C ALA A 268 4.36 -7.54 25.80
N SER A 269 4.74 -8.83 25.87
CA SER A 269 5.20 -9.45 27.11
C SER A 269 6.50 -8.81 27.61
N SER A 270 7.45 -8.56 26.71
CA SER A 270 8.71 -7.90 27.06
C SER A 270 8.50 -6.47 27.55
N LEU A 271 7.68 -5.68 26.84
CA LEU A 271 7.39 -4.29 27.21
C LEU A 271 6.64 -4.22 28.54
N LYS A 272 5.67 -5.11 28.78
CA LYS A 272 4.94 -5.16 30.05
C LYS A 272 5.87 -5.45 31.23
N THR A 273 6.79 -6.41 31.08
CA THR A 273 7.78 -6.71 32.12
C THR A 273 8.69 -5.52 32.41
N SER A 274 9.23 -4.89 31.36
CA SER A 274 10.10 -3.72 31.48
C SER A 274 9.38 -2.52 32.09
N LEU A 275 8.14 -2.25 31.68
CA LEU A 275 7.33 -1.16 32.23
C LEU A 275 7.00 -1.37 33.70
N ASN A 276 6.64 -2.59 34.10
CA ASN A 276 6.40 -2.93 35.50
C ASN A 276 7.64 -2.70 36.37
N GLN A 277 8.83 -3.07 35.87
CA GLN A 277 10.09 -2.80 36.58
C GLN A 277 10.36 -1.30 36.73
N SER A 278 10.15 -0.52 35.67
CA SER A 278 10.33 0.95 35.73
C SER A 278 9.36 1.62 36.70
N VAL A 279 8.09 1.20 36.71
CA VAL A 279 7.07 1.72 37.62
C VAL A 279 7.42 1.39 39.08
N GLN A 280 7.85 0.16 39.38
CA GLN A 280 8.27 -0.23 40.73
C GLN A 280 9.46 0.60 41.22
N ALA A 281 10.48 0.80 40.37
CA ALA A 281 11.65 1.62 40.72
C ALA A 281 11.29 3.10 40.95
N ALA A 282 10.41 3.66 40.11
CA ALA A 282 9.95 5.04 40.24
C ALA A 282 9.11 5.23 41.51
N PHE A 283 8.26 4.26 41.84
CA PHE A 283 7.46 4.28 43.07
C PHE A 283 8.34 4.20 44.33
N GLN A 284 9.35 3.31 44.35
CA GLN A 284 10.28 3.21 45.49
C GLN A 284 11.00 4.55 45.76
N THR A 285 11.35 5.30 44.71
CA THR A 285 11.95 6.64 44.83
C THR A 285 11.01 7.68 45.46
N GLN A 286 9.69 7.53 45.32
CA GLN A 286 8.73 8.48 45.92
C GLN A 286 8.43 8.18 47.40
N VAL A 287 8.59 6.93 47.81
CA VAL A 287 8.29 6.46 49.18
C VAL A 287 9.48 6.70 50.12
N HIS A 288 10.71 6.67 49.61
CA HIS A 288 11.93 7.05 50.33
C HIS A 288 12.12 8.58 50.38
#